data_AF-A0A3A8LGF8-F1
#
_entry.id   AF-A0A3A8LGF8-F1
#
_cell.length_a   1.000
_cell.length_b   1.000
_cell.length_c   1.000
_cell.angle_alpha   90.00
_cell.angle_beta   90.00
_cell.angle_gamma   90.00
#
_symmetry.space_group_name_H-M   'P 1'
#
loop_
_entity.id
_entity.type
_entity.pdbx_description
1 polymer ?
#
loop_
_entity_poly.entity_id
_entity_poly.type
_entity_poly.pdbx_seq_one_letter_code
_entity_poly.pdbx_strand_id
1 'polypeptide(L)'
;MSPETLAALVALALEPLGLTERALTARLEDAGVAEPAALLRKLVASGWAQASRGAWVLTPSGHEALREAHAALERAQDPSPSSDGMEECPSVPWLTQVQTHWVEAVSINYAVDPDRLARLLPAPLEPEVFHGTAWVQVLMSSLRDMRPRGLMPLMGVCFYQVSYRAAVRYRNANGNWRRGGYFVRSETSDPVMRGVGNALKEFKFHEFGEARMVMAREGDLLTVGVDPEPAFPGGKLVGVFDTKARTQPPEGSVWTDLDALHEPLVECYDAFGVADGFVYVLTIDRAPWNARFATPVQWYCEYLQEGPLAPGARLDSVLHLNECAYQWRPLRRERYAR
;
A
#
# COMPACT_ATOMS: atom_id res chain seq x y z
N MET A 1 18.29 5.64 21.09
CA MET A 1 17.59 5.64 22.39
C MET A 1 17.41 4.20 22.83
N SER A 2 17.56 3.87 24.11
CA SER A 2 17.32 2.48 24.58
C SER A 2 15.82 2.21 24.78
N PRO A 3 15.35 0.95 24.69
CA PRO A 3 13.95 0.60 24.95
C PRO A 3 13.45 1.09 26.31
N GLU A 4 14.26 0.98 27.36
CA GLU A 4 13.91 1.40 28.72
C GLU A 4 13.72 2.92 28.79
N THR A 5 14.60 3.66 28.12
CA THR A 5 14.51 5.13 28.02
C THR A 5 13.23 5.54 27.30
N LEU A 6 12.89 4.88 26.19
CA LEU A 6 11.65 5.12 25.48
C LEU A 6 10.42 4.82 26.35
N ALA A 7 10.43 3.69 27.07
CA ALA A 7 9.34 3.30 27.98
C ALA A 7 9.08 4.38 29.04
N ALA A 8 10.13 4.96 29.62
CA ALA A 8 10.00 6.04 30.59
C ALA A 8 9.49 7.35 29.99
N LEU A 9 9.96 7.73 28.80
CA LEU A 9 9.45 8.91 28.11
C LEU A 9 7.96 8.75 27.76
N VAL A 10 7.54 7.57 27.28
CA VAL A 10 6.14 7.26 27.00
C VAL A 10 5.30 7.30 28.27
N ALA A 11 5.75 6.65 29.35
CA ALA A 11 5.01 6.60 30.62
C ALA A 11 4.73 8.00 31.18
N LEU A 12 5.71 8.92 31.08
CA LEU A 12 5.56 10.31 31.49
C LEU A 12 4.72 11.14 30.51
N ALA A 13 4.84 10.90 29.20
CA ALA A 13 4.08 11.65 28.19
C ALA A 13 2.57 11.36 28.23
N LEU A 14 2.18 10.15 28.64
CA LEU A 14 0.77 9.75 28.81
C LEU A 14 0.09 10.43 30.01
N GLU A 15 0.85 11.06 30.90
CA GLU A 15 0.35 11.71 32.12
C GLU A 15 0.79 13.17 32.17
N PRO A 16 0.06 14.10 31.50
CA PRO A 16 0.49 15.50 31.36
C PRO A 16 0.67 16.24 32.69
N LEU A 17 0.01 15.78 33.75
CA LEU A 17 0.12 16.34 35.11
C LEU A 17 1.28 15.74 35.91
N GLY A 18 1.97 14.75 35.34
CA GLY A 18 3.07 14.03 35.95
C GLY A 18 2.66 12.82 36.78
N LEU A 19 3.65 11.97 37.05
CA LEU A 19 3.50 10.75 37.84
C LEU A 19 4.21 10.88 39.17
N THR A 20 3.62 10.32 40.24
CA THR A 20 4.39 10.11 41.47
C THR A 20 5.53 9.13 41.21
N GLU A 21 6.63 9.24 41.95
CA GLU A 21 7.78 8.33 41.79
C GLU A 21 7.38 6.86 41.93
N ARG A 22 6.51 6.54 42.89
CA ARG A 22 5.98 5.18 43.08
C ARG A 22 5.21 4.68 41.85
N ALA A 23 4.34 5.51 41.27
CA ALA A 23 3.55 5.14 40.11
C ALA A 23 4.40 4.99 38.85
N LEU A 24 5.40 5.86 38.68
CA LEU A 24 6.34 5.79 37.56
C LEU A 24 7.21 4.53 37.65
N THR A 25 7.79 4.26 38.82
CA THR A 25 8.58 3.05 39.07
C THR A 25 7.78 1.79 38.79
N ALA A 26 6.55 1.69 39.30
CA ALA A 26 5.69 0.53 39.04
C ALA A 26 5.44 0.32 37.54
N ARG A 27 5.13 1.37 36.77
CA ARG A 27 4.95 1.27 35.31
C ARG A 27 6.24 0.82 34.59
N LEU A 28 7.40 1.26 35.07
CA LEU A 28 8.69 0.88 34.49
C LEU A 28 9.02 -0.59 34.78
N GLU A 29 8.76 -1.05 36.00
CA GLU A 29 8.90 -2.46 36.39
C GLU A 29 7.97 -3.36 35.57
N ASP A 30 6.69 -2.97 35.41
CA ASP A 30 5.72 -3.68 34.57
C ASP A 30 6.17 -3.74 33.10
N ALA A 31 6.87 -2.71 32.62
CA ALA A 31 7.48 -2.67 31.28
C ALA A 31 8.82 -3.44 31.19
N GLY A 32 9.25 -4.12 32.24
CA GLY A 32 10.47 -4.94 32.28
C GLY A 32 11.77 -4.16 32.52
N VAL A 33 11.69 -2.91 32.98
CA VAL A 33 12.89 -2.11 33.30
C VAL A 33 13.48 -2.56 34.63
N ALA A 34 14.68 -3.15 34.60
CA ALA A 34 15.32 -3.74 35.78
C ALA A 34 15.78 -2.72 36.84
N GLU A 35 16.21 -1.52 36.42
CA GLU A 35 16.69 -0.47 37.35
C GLU A 35 15.99 0.89 37.12
N PRO A 36 14.72 1.04 37.51
CA PRO A 36 13.96 2.27 37.29
C PRO A 36 14.63 3.52 37.89
N ALA A 37 15.16 3.42 39.12
CA ALA A 37 15.79 4.55 39.79
C ALA A 37 17.06 5.04 39.07
N ALA A 38 17.86 4.13 38.50
CA ALA A 38 19.05 4.50 37.72
C ALA A 38 18.65 5.18 36.40
N LEU A 39 17.62 4.67 35.74
CA LEU A 39 17.05 5.25 34.54
C LEU A 39 16.51 6.67 34.78
N LEU A 40 15.74 6.87 35.86
CA LEU A 40 15.19 8.19 36.20
C LEU A 40 16.29 9.22 36.47
N ARG A 41 17.36 8.84 37.19
CA ARG A 41 18.54 9.72 37.36
C ARG A 41 19.17 10.09 36.02
N LYS A 42 19.27 9.13 35.09
CA LYS A 42 19.79 9.38 33.73
C LYS A 42 18.91 10.37 32.98
N LEU A 43 17.58 10.24 33.04
CA LEU A 43 16.66 11.17 32.37
C LEU A 43 16.78 12.60 32.90
N VAL A 44 16.95 12.77 34.22
CA VAL A 44 17.20 14.08 34.83
C VAL A 44 18.55 14.64 34.38
N ALA A 45 19.61 13.80 34.37
CA ALA A 45 20.93 14.22 33.91
C ALA A 45 20.95 14.62 32.42
N SER A 46 20.15 13.96 31.59
CA SER A 46 19.92 14.34 30.18
C SER A 46 18.98 15.54 30.01
N GLY A 47 18.40 16.03 31.09
CA GLY A 47 17.45 17.14 31.09
C GLY A 47 16.10 16.79 30.47
N TRP A 48 15.77 15.51 30.26
CA TRP A 48 14.54 15.05 29.61
C TRP A 48 13.36 14.87 30.57
N ALA A 49 13.63 14.68 31.85
CA ALA A 49 12.62 14.63 32.89
C ALA A 49 13.03 15.47 34.08
N GLN A 50 12.05 15.91 34.86
CA GLN A 50 12.27 16.61 36.11
C GLN A 50 11.27 16.15 37.15
N ALA A 51 11.69 16.15 38.42
CA ALA A 51 10.80 16.01 39.56
C ALA A 51 10.40 17.40 40.05
N SER A 52 9.12 17.75 40.00
CA SER A 52 8.57 19.00 40.49
C SER A 52 7.39 18.73 41.42
N ARG A 53 7.42 19.28 42.63
CA ARG A 53 6.34 19.16 43.63
C ARG A 53 5.86 17.72 43.90
N GLY A 54 6.78 16.75 43.86
CA GLY A 54 6.46 15.32 44.08
C GLY A 54 5.93 14.57 42.86
N ALA A 55 5.86 15.23 41.69
CA ALA A 55 5.50 14.60 40.43
C ALA A 55 6.68 14.67 39.43
N TRP A 56 6.88 13.57 38.71
CA TRP A 56 7.79 13.47 37.60
C TRP A 56 7.08 13.87 36.31
N VAL A 57 7.68 14.78 35.56
CA VAL A 57 7.15 15.26 34.27
C VAL A 57 8.26 15.27 33.23
N LEU A 58 7.87 15.19 31.96
CA LEU A 58 8.78 15.51 30.86
C LEU A 58 9.07 17.00 30.82
N THR A 59 10.30 17.33 30.48
CA THR A 59 10.68 18.67 30.07
C THR A 59 10.37 18.86 28.59
N PRO A 60 10.43 20.10 28.04
CA PRO A 60 10.31 20.33 26.61
C PRO A 60 11.31 19.50 25.78
N SER A 61 12.57 19.36 26.24
CA SER A 61 13.59 18.54 25.56
C SER A 61 13.29 17.04 25.67
N GLY A 62 12.64 16.58 26.75
CA GLY A 62 12.14 15.21 26.84
C GLY A 62 11.02 14.91 25.86
N HIS A 63 10.10 15.86 25.66
CA HIS A 63 9.08 15.76 24.61
C HIS A 63 9.70 15.76 23.21
N GLU A 64 10.73 16.57 22.97
CA GLU A 64 11.48 16.57 21.71
C GLU A 64 12.17 15.23 21.46
N ALA A 65 12.91 14.71 22.44
CA ALA A 65 13.55 13.39 22.35
C ALA A 65 12.54 12.26 22.09
N LEU A 66 11.34 12.32 22.70
CA LEU A 66 10.27 11.36 22.43
C LEU A 66 9.74 11.49 20.99
N ARG A 67 9.55 12.70 20.47
CA ARG A 67 9.14 12.92 19.08
C ARG A 67 10.18 12.43 18.09
N GLU A 68 11.47 12.65 18.36
CA GLU A 68 12.57 12.14 17.54
C GLU A 68 12.59 10.61 17.53
N ALA A 69 12.41 9.98 18.69
CA ALA A 69 12.34 8.53 18.81
C ALA A 69 11.13 7.95 18.07
N HIS A 70 9.96 8.59 18.21
CA HIS A 70 8.76 8.22 17.46
C HIS A 70 8.98 8.33 15.96
N ALA A 71 9.52 9.45 15.46
CA ALA A 71 9.82 9.63 14.05
C ALA A 71 10.88 8.63 13.54
N ALA A 72 11.84 8.23 14.39
CA ALA A 72 12.80 7.19 14.04
C ALA A 72 12.15 5.81 13.93
N LEU A 73 11.20 5.47 14.81
CA LEU A 73 10.41 4.24 14.72
C LEU A 73 9.52 4.24 13.48
N GLU A 74 8.83 5.34 13.19
CA GLU A 74 8.04 5.49 11.96
C GLU A 74 8.88 5.28 10.71
N ARG A 75 10.08 5.88 10.63
CA ARG A 75 11.02 5.65 9.52
C ARG A 75 11.50 4.20 9.44
N ALA A 76 11.74 3.55 10.58
CA ALA A 76 12.19 2.16 10.62
C ALA A 76 11.09 1.15 10.23
N GLN A 77 9.83 1.53 10.41
CA GLN A 77 8.66 0.73 10.06
C GLN A 77 8.02 1.14 8.73
N ASP A 78 8.57 2.13 8.03
CA ASP A 78 8.09 2.56 6.73
C ASP A 78 8.24 1.41 5.71
N PRO A 79 7.14 0.91 5.11
CA PRO A 79 7.23 -0.15 4.11
C PRO A 79 7.88 0.31 2.80
N SER A 80 8.01 1.62 2.56
CA SER A 80 8.71 2.19 1.40
C SER A 80 9.58 3.39 1.76
N PRO A 81 10.71 3.14 2.47
CA PRO A 81 11.59 4.22 2.89
C PRO A 81 12.30 4.82 1.68
N SER A 82 12.44 6.15 1.62
CA SER A 82 13.21 6.83 0.57
C SER A 82 14.67 6.36 0.59
N SER A 83 15.25 6.09 -0.58
CA SER A 83 16.69 5.81 -0.73
C SER A 83 17.49 7.10 -0.80
N ASP A 84 18.77 7.01 -0.43
CA ASP A 84 19.75 8.02 -0.80
C ASP A 84 19.80 8.17 -2.34
N GLY A 85 19.61 9.40 -2.82
CA GLY A 85 19.54 9.71 -4.25
C GLY A 85 18.14 9.64 -4.86
N MET A 86 17.11 9.33 -4.07
CA MET A 86 15.71 9.46 -4.48
C MET A 86 15.28 10.93 -4.39
N GLU A 87 14.71 11.44 -5.48
CA GLU A 87 14.23 12.82 -5.60
C GLU A 87 12.71 12.86 -5.55
N GLU A 88 12.12 13.82 -4.85
CA GLU A 88 10.70 14.13 -5.00
C GLU A 88 10.48 14.85 -6.34
N CYS A 89 9.62 14.30 -7.18
CA CYS A 89 9.29 14.88 -8.47
C CYS A 89 8.32 16.04 -8.29
N PRO A 90 8.56 17.19 -8.94
CA PRO A 90 7.50 18.17 -9.09
C PRO A 90 6.59 17.74 -10.24
N SER A 91 5.41 17.22 -9.91
CA SER A 91 4.20 17.70 -10.56
C SER A 91 3.36 18.30 -9.46
N VAL A 92 3.03 19.59 -9.61
CA VAL A 92 2.13 20.41 -8.78
C VAL A 92 1.76 19.73 -7.44
N PRO A 93 2.50 19.97 -6.33
CA PRO A 93 2.48 19.11 -5.14
C PRO A 93 1.09 18.80 -4.56
N TRP A 94 0.14 19.73 -4.72
CA TRP A 94 -1.25 19.52 -4.29
C TRP A 94 -2.03 18.58 -5.21
N LEU A 95 -1.74 18.55 -6.52
CA LEU A 95 -2.48 17.77 -7.51
C LEU A 95 -2.12 16.28 -7.48
N THR A 96 -0.89 15.94 -7.08
CA THR A 96 -0.35 14.57 -7.13
C THR A 96 -0.42 13.83 -5.81
N GLN A 97 -0.65 14.53 -4.71
CA GLN A 97 -1.05 13.94 -3.44
C GLN A 97 -2.56 13.74 -3.44
N VAL A 98 -3.03 12.60 -3.91
CA VAL A 98 -4.45 12.27 -3.99
C VAL A 98 -4.85 11.40 -2.80
N GLN A 99 -6.04 11.65 -2.25
CA GLN A 99 -6.69 10.78 -1.26
C GLN A 99 -8.02 10.28 -1.81
N THR A 100 -8.40 9.07 -1.41
CA THR A 100 -9.66 8.45 -1.82
C THR A 100 -10.02 7.32 -0.86
N HIS A 101 -11.20 6.74 -1.06
CA HIS A 101 -11.70 5.62 -0.29
C HIS A 101 -12.19 4.53 -1.25
N TRP A 102 -11.61 3.33 -1.17
CA TRP A 102 -12.25 2.13 -1.72
C TRP A 102 -13.43 1.71 -0.87
N VAL A 103 -14.63 1.84 -1.43
CA VAL A 103 -15.85 1.35 -0.79
C VAL A 103 -15.86 -0.18 -0.83
N GLU A 104 -15.58 -0.73 -2.01
CA GLU A 104 -15.64 -2.16 -2.27
C GLU A 104 -14.71 -2.53 -3.43
N ALA A 105 -14.01 -3.65 -3.32
CA ALA A 105 -13.18 -4.18 -4.39
C ALA A 105 -13.14 -5.71 -4.41
N VAL A 106 -12.98 -6.27 -5.61
CA VAL A 106 -12.65 -7.68 -5.83
C VAL A 106 -11.29 -7.77 -6.52
N SER A 107 -10.41 -8.56 -5.94
CA SER A 107 -9.07 -8.83 -6.42
C SER A 107 -9.01 -10.27 -6.92
N ILE A 108 -8.85 -10.44 -8.22
CA ILE A 108 -8.75 -11.73 -8.90
C ILE A 108 -7.27 -11.94 -9.24
N ASN A 109 -6.60 -12.78 -8.45
CA ASN A 109 -5.16 -12.99 -8.56
C ASN A 109 -4.88 -14.18 -9.48
N TYR A 110 -4.09 -13.91 -10.51
CA TYR A 110 -3.62 -14.94 -11.44
C TYR A 110 -2.14 -15.19 -11.22
N ALA A 111 -1.81 -16.47 -11.11
CA ALA A 111 -0.44 -16.92 -11.20
C ALA A 111 -0.10 -17.11 -12.69
N VAL A 112 1.00 -16.50 -13.14
CA VAL A 112 1.40 -16.40 -14.55
C VAL A 112 2.85 -16.84 -14.75
N ASP A 113 3.19 -17.14 -16.00
CA ASP A 113 4.56 -17.45 -16.42
C ASP A 113 5.48 -16.22 -16.23
N PRO A 114 6.56 -16.32 -15.44
CA PRO A 114 7.49 -15.20 -15.20
C PRO A 114 8.14 -14.67 -16.46
N ASP A 115 8.56 -15.52 -17.39
CA ASP A 115 9.26 -15.12 -18.61
C ASP A 115 8.33 -14.36 -19.57
N ARG A 116 7.03 -14.70 -19.57
CA ARG A 116 6.02 -13.95 -20.32
C ARG A 116 5.77 -12.59 -19.71
N LEU A 117 5.61 -12.52 -18.39
CA LEU A 117 5.43 -11.25 -17.70
C LEU A 117 6.64 -10.34 -17.91
N ALA A 118 7.86 -10.86 -17.81
CA ALA A 118 9.09 -10.10 -18.04
C ALA A 118 9.13 -9.39 -19.40
N ARG A 119 8.57 -9.98 -20.46
CA ARG A 119 8.53 -9.38 -21.81
C ARG A 119 7.57 -8.20 -21.92
N LEU A 120 6.62 -8.07 -21.00
CA LEU A 120 5.68 -6.95 -20.94
C LEU A 120 6.17 -5.81 -20.05
N LEU A 121 7.18 -6.07 -19.21
CA LEU A 121 7.70 -5.09 -18.27
C LEU A 121 8.78 -4.21 -18.95
N PRO A 122 8.75 -2.89 -18.73
CA PRO A 122 9.86 -2.04 -19.14
C PRO A 122 11.08 -2.33 -18.27
N ALA A 123 12.26 -2.48 -18.88
CA ALA A 123 13.52 -2.50 -18.13
C ALA A 123 13.64 -1.23 -17.28
N PRO A 124 14.01 -1.30 -15.99
CA PRO A 124 14.68 -2.41 -15.30
C PRO A 124 13.75 -3.34 -14.51
N LEU A 125 12.43 -3.26 -14.70
CA LEU A 125 11.50 -4.02 -13.88
C LEU A 125 11.59 -5.52 -14.21
N GLU A 126 11.73 -6.32 -13.17
CA GLU A 126 11.71 -7.78 -13.23
C GLU A 126 10.46 -8.31 -12.52
N PRO A 127 9.84 -9.40 -13.01
CA PRO A 127 8.79 -10.08 -12.26
C PRO A 127 9.28 -10.51 -10.89
N GLU A 128 8.42 -10.35 -9.90
CA GLU A 128 8.64 -11.01 -8.63
C GLU A 128 8.17 -12.46 -8.70
N VAL A 129 9.02 -13.37 -8.23
CA VAL A 129 8.79 -14.80 -8.31
C VAL A 129 8.76 -15.40 -6.92
N PHE A 130 7.62 -15.97 -6.56
CA PHE A 130 7.40 -16.81 -5.38
C PHE A 130 6.95 -18.17 -5.87
N HIS A 131 7.30 -19.25 -5.17
CA HIS A 131 6.90 -20.62 -5.54
C HIS A 131 7.09 -20.98 -7.04
N GLY A 132 8.09 -20.39 -7.72
CA GLY A 132 8.38 -20.62 -9.14
C GLY A 132 7.42 -19.95 -10.15
N THR A 133 6.54 -19.06 -9.71
CA THR A 133 5.54 -18.37 -10.54
C THR A 133 5.55 -16.87 -10.25
N ALA A 134 5.01 -16.05 -11.16
CA ALA A 134 4.77 -14.63 -10.95
C ALA A 134 3.26 -14.37 -10.80
N TRP A 135 2.86 -13.17 -10.39
CA TRP A 135 1.44 -12.83 -10.21
C TRP A 135 1.03 -11.54 -10.89
N VAL A 136 -0.20 -11.57 -11.42
CA VAL A 136 -0.94 -10.40 -11.86
C VAL A 136 -2.28 -10.38 -11.13
N GLN A 137 -2.51 -9.29 -10.42
CA GLN A 137 -3.74 -9.00 -9.70
C GLN A 137 -4.67 -8.18 -10.60
N VAL A 138 -5.85 -8.71 -10.90
CA VAL A 138 -6.94 -7.96 -11.53
C VAL A 138 -7.84 -7.43 -10.43
N LEU A 139 -7.66 -6.17 -10.09
CA LEU A 139 -8.41 -5.51 -9.03
C LEU A 139 -9.50 -4.63 -9.65
N MET A 140 -10.74 -5.03 -9.50
CA MET A 140 -11.93 -4.22 -9.83
C MET A 140 -12.43 -3.54 -8.57
N SER A 141 -12.54 -2.22 -8.59
CA SER A 141 -12.77 -1.40 -7.39
C SER A 141 -13.75 -0.27 -7.62
N SER A 142 -14.52 0.04 -6.58
CA SER A 142 -15.39 1.21 -6.46
C SER A 142 -14.72 2.26 -5.58
N LEU A 143 -14.34 3.39 -6.17
CA LEU A 143 -13.70 4.49 -5.49
C LEU A 143 -14.68 5.61 -5.18
N ARG A 144 -14.51 6.23 -4.01
CA ARG A 144 -15.29 7.37 -3.55
C ARG A 144 -14.38 8.51 -3.11
N ASP A 145 -14.83 9.71 -3.42
CA ASP A 145 -14.24 10.98 -3.03
C ASP A 145 -12.77 11.16 -3.44
N MET A 146 -12.35 10.64 -4.60
CA MET A 146 -10.98 10.80 -5.06
C MET A 146 -10.68 12.27 -5.36
N ARG A 147 -9.68 12.84 -4.67
CA ARG A 147 -9.34 14.27 -4.75
C ARG A 147 -7.92 14.58 -4.27
N PRO A 148 -7.31 15.68 -4.73
CA PRO A 148 -6.18 16.32 -4.07
C PRO A 148 -6.33 16.45 -2.56
N ARG A 149 -5.25 16.20 -1.82
CA ARG A 149 -5.17 16.35 -0.37
C ARG A 149 -5.44 17.81 0.01
N GLY A 150 -6.23 18.02 1.05
CA GLY A 150 -6.65 19.34 1.51
C GLY A 150 -7.94 19.87 0.87
N LEU A 151 -8.45 19.24 -0.20
CA LEU A 151 -9.77 19.56 -0.72
C LEU A 151 -10.88 18.87 0.09
N MET A 152 -12.05 19.53 0.14
CA MET A 152 -13.24 19.02 0.81
C MET A 152 -13.79 17.76 0.09
N PRO A 153 -14.41 16.80 0.80
CA PRO A 153 -14.99 15.59 0.20
C PRO A 153 -15.95 15.85 -0.96
N LEU A 154 -16.70 16.95 -0.91
CA LEU A 154 -17.66 17.34 -1.96
C LEU A 154 -17.00 17.57 -3.34
N MET A 155 -15.69 17.84 -3.38
CA MET A 155 -14.92 18.01 -4.62
C MET A 155 -14.37 16.70 -5.17
N GLY A 156 -14.64 15.57 -4.51
CA GLY A 156 -14.14 14.27 -4.89
C GLY A 156 -14.97 13.62 -6.00
N VAL A 157 -14.29 12.80 -6.79
CA VAL A 157 -14.90 12.03 -7.87
C VAL A 157 -15.12 10.59 -7.41
N CYS A 158 -16.28 10.03 -7.74
CA CYS A 158 -16.61 8.63 -7.52
C CYS A 158 -16.63 7.92 -8.86
N PHE A 159 -15.92 6.79 -8.96
CA PHE A 159 -15.80 6.06 -10.21
C PHE A 159 -15.38 4.62 -9.95
N TYR A 160 -15.52 3.78 -10.98
CA TYR A 160 -14.99 2.43 -10.98
C TYR A 160 -13.63 2.39 -11.66
N GLN A 161 -12.74 1.57 -11.14
CA GLN A 161 -11.44 1.32 -11.72
C GLN A 161 -11.16 -0.18 -11.73
N VAL A 162 -10.65 -0.68 -12.85
CA VAL A 162 -9.99 -1.97 -12.90
C VAL A 162 -8.50 -1.77 -13.15
N SER A 163 -7.66 -2.47 -12.39
CA SER A 163 -6.22 -2.45 -12.59
C SER A 163 -5.66 -3.86 -12.64
N TYR A 164 -4.78 -4.11 -13.61
CA TYR A 164 -4.04 -5.33 -13.80
C TYR A 164 -2.61 -5.05 -13.34
N ARG A 165 -2.33 -5.42 -12.09
CA ARG A 165 -1.10 -5.06 -11.39
C ARG A 165 -0.22 -6.28 -11.23
N ALA A 166 0.96 -6.26 -11.85
CA ALA A 166 1.99 -7.27 -11.69
C ALA A 166 2.85 -6.99 -10.45
N ALA A 167 3.17 -8.01 -9.66
CA ALA A 167 4.19 -7.90 -8.61
C ALA A 167 5.58 -7.91 -9.27
N VAL A 168 6.38 -6.88 -9.01
CA VAL A 168 7.67 -6.64 -9.67
C VAL A 168 8.72 -6.13 -8.69
N ARG A 169 9.97 -6.17 -9.13
CA ARG A 169 11.11 -5.61 -8.41
C ARG A 169 12.11 -4.99 -9.38
N TYR A 170 13.00 -4.14 -8.87
CA TYR A 170 14.17 -3.65 -9.60
C TYR A 170 15.34 -3.43 -8.65
N ARG A 171 16.56 -3.32 -9.20
CA ARG A 171 17.73 -2.86 -8.44
C ARG A 171 17.91 -1.36 -8.62
N ASN A 172 17.94 -0.63 -7.52
CA ASN A 172 18.25 0.79 -7.56
C ASN A 172 19.75 1.03 -7.84
N ALA A 173 20.14 2.29 -8.03
CA ALA A 173 21.54 2.66 -8.31
C ALA A 173 22.55 2.20 -7.24
N ASN A 174 22.09 1.96 -6.00
CA ASN A 174 22.92 1.47 -4.90
C ASN A 174 23.01 -0.08 -4.87
N GLY A 175 22.34 -0.77 -5.80
CA GLY A 175 22.30 -2.23 -5.88
C GLY A 175 21.27 -2.91 -4.98
N ASN A 176 20.45 -2.15 -4.25
CA ASN A 176 19.41 -2.68 -3.37
C ASN A 176 18.17 -3.06 -4.18
N TRP A 177 17.55 -4.18 -3.82
CA TRP A 177 16.26 -4.57 -4.36
C TRP A 177 15.14 -3.69 -3.81
N ARG A 178 14.32 -3.19 -4.73
CA ARG A 178 13.07 -2.48 -4.46
C ARG A 178 11.94 -3.30 -5.03
N ARG A 179 10.85 -3.40 -4.27
CA ARG A 179 9.69 -4.22 -4.59
C ARG A 179 8.46 -3.32 -4.69
N GLY A 180 7.58 -3.63 -5.63
CA GLY A 180 6.38 -2.85 -5.88
C GLY A 180 5.56 -3.49 -6.97
N GLY A 181 4.63 -2.74 -7.52
CA GLY A 181 3.73 -3.22 -8.56
C GLY A 181 3.82 -2.38 -9.81
N TYR A 182 3.66 -3.02 -10.95
CA TYR A 182 3.57 -2.36 -12.24
C TYR A 182 2.21 -2.64 -12.86
N PHE A 183 1.54 -1.60 -13.34
CA PHE A 183 0.27 -1.76 -14.02
C PHE A 183 0.53 -2.17 -15.47
N VAL A 184 0.29 -3.43 -15.80
CA VAL A 184 0.37 -3.91 -17.19
C VAL A 184 -0.84 -3.47 -18.01
N ARG A 185 -1.93 -3.12 -17.31
CA ARG A 185 -3.16 -2.55 -17.87
C ARG A 185 -3.97 -1.91 -16.76
N SER A 186 -4.72 -0.85 -17.06
CA SER A 186 -5.83 -0.42 -16.21
C SER A 186 -6.81 0.44 -16.99
N GLU A 187 -8.03 0.53 -16.47
CA GLU A 187 -9.12 1.29 -17.04
C GLU A 187 -9.92 2.00 -15.93
N THR A 188 -10.62 3.06 -16.31
CA THR A 188 -11.55 3.80 -15.44
C THR A 188 -12.89 3.99 -16.13
N SER A 189 -13.95 4.12 -15.34
CA SER A 189 -15.27 4.55 -15.82
C SER A 189 -15.43 6.08 -15.91
N ASP A 190 -14.40 6.85 -15.55
CA ASP A 190 -14.43 8.31 -15.52
C ASP A 190 -13.44 8.93 -16.54
N PRO A 191 -13.94 9.67 -17.55
CA PRO A 191 -13.11 10.22 -18.62
C PRO A 191 -12.18 11.35 -18.14
N VAL A 192 -12.54 12.07 -17.06
CA VAL A 192 -11.68 13.10 -16.47
C VAL A 192 -10.48 12.43 -15.80
N MET A 193 -10.71 11.37 -15.03
CA MET A 193 -9.64 10.60 -14.41
C MET A 193 -8.72 9.94 -15.44
N ARG A 194 -9.27 9.45 -16.56
CA ARG A 194 -8.48 9.00 -17.71
C ARG A 194 -7.58 10.12 -18.24
N GLY A 195 -8.16 11.31 -18.46
CA GLY A 195 -7.42 12.46 -18.98
C GLY A 195 -6.29 12.89 -18.06
N VAL A 196 -6.56 13.01 -16.76
CA VAL A 196 -5.56 13.38 -15.74
C VAL A 196 -4.44 12.34 -15.66
N GLY A 197 -4.78 11.05 -15.61
CA GLY A 197 -3.80 9.97 -15.52
C GLY A 197 -2.84 9.92 -16.72
N ASN A 198 -3.35 10.17 -17.93
CA ASN A 198 -2.56 10.14 -19.15
C ASN A 198 -1.78 11.45 -19.44
N ALA A 199 -2.21 12.58 -18.88
CA ALA A 199 -1.59 13.89 -19.12
C ALA A 199 -0.35 14.14 -18.25
N LEU A 200 -0.31 13.57 -17.04
CA LEU A 200 0.81 13.72 -16.12
C LEU A 200 1.90 12.70 -16.47
N LYS A 201 3.04 13.18 -16.99
CA LYS A 201 4.18 12.35 -17.39
C LYS A 201 4.67 11.47 -16.24
N GLU A 202 4.58 12.03 -15.05
CA GLU A 202 4.89 11.47 -13.74
C GLU A 202 4.04 10.24 -13.38
N PHE A 203 2.82 10.15 -13.90
CA PHE A 203 1.90 9.01 -13.72
C PHE A 203 1.75 8.15 -14.96
N LYS A 204 2.46 8.46 -16.05
CA LYS A 204 2.40 7.71 -17.31
C LYS A 204 3.21 6.41 -17.22
N PHE A 205 2.78 5.53 -16.33
CA PHE A 205 3.33 4.19 -16.12
C PHE A 205 2.97 3.27 -17.29
N HIS A 206 1.76 3.47 -17.81
CA HIS A 206 1.17 2.84 -18.99
C HIS A 206 0.02 3.72 -19.49
N GLU A 207 -0.60 3.38 -20.62
CA GLU A 207 -1.79 4.07 -21.11
C GLU A 207 -3.02 3.67 -20.29
N PHE A 208 -3.70 4.66 -19.70
CA PHE A 208 -4.90 4.42 -18.90
C PHE A 208 -6.14 4.44 -19.79
N GLY A 209 -6.83 3.30 -19.89
CA GLY A 209 -8.01 3.13 -20.73
C GLY A 209 -9.30 3.65 -20.10
N GLU A 210 -10.35 3.70 -20.91
CA GLU A 210 -11.73 3.94 -20.47
C GLU A 210 -12.58 2.71 -20.75
N ALA A 211 -13.51 2.42 -19.84
CA ALA A 211 -14.42 1.29 -19.97
C ALA A 211 -15.77 1.60 -19.35
N ARG A 212 -16.82 0.98 -19.90
CA ARG A 212 -18.10 0.89 -19.20
C ARG A 212 -17.97 -0.15 -18.11
N MET A 213 -18.33 0.23 -16.88
CA MET A 213 -18.15 -0.61 -15.72
C MET A 213 -19.40 -0.70 -14.88
N VAL A 214 -19.61 -1.86 -14.27
CA VAL A 214 -20.69 -2.09 -13.31
C VAL A 214 -20.18 -2.94 -12.16
N MET A 215 -20.60 -2.57 -10.95
CA MET A 215 -20.56 -3.44 -9.77
C MET A 215 -21.96 -3.48 -9.18
N ALA A 216 -22.52 -4.68 -9.06
CA ALA A 216 -23.89 -4.89 -8.56
C ALA A 216 -23.88 -5.96 -7.47
N ARG A 217 -24.59 -5.70 -6.37
CA ARG A 217 -24.64 -6.58 -5.20
C ARG A 217 -26.05 -7.10 -4.97
N GLU A 218 -26.16 -8.42 -4.81
CA GLU A 218 -27.38 -9.12 -4.37
C GLU A 218 -27.02 -10.03 -3.19
N GLY A 219 -27.31 -9.58 -1.96
CA GLY A 219 -26.87 -10.27 -0.75
C GLY A 219 -25.34 -10.42 -0.73
N ASP A 220 -24.87 -11.66 -0.67
CA ASP A 220 -23.45 -12.01 -0.68
C ASP A 220 -22.85 -12.14 -2.09
N LEU A 221 -23.66 -12.03 -3.15
CA LEU A 221 -23.16 -12.10 -4.52
C LEU A 221 -22.77 -10.71 -5.03
N LEU A 222 -21.52 -10.58 -5.47
CA LEU A 222 -21.00 -9.41 -6.15
C LEU A 222 -20.79 -9.74 -7.64
N THR A 223 -21.53 -9.03 -8.50
CA THR A 223 -21.37 -9.10 -9.95
C THR A 223 -20.55 -7.89 -10.42
N VAL A 224 -19.54 -8.15 -11.24
CA VAL A 224 -18.73 -7.10 -11.88
C VAL A 224 -18.73 -7.25 -13.39
N GLY A 225 -18.68 -6.13 -14.09
CA GLY A 225 -18.56 -6.07 -15.53
C GLY A 225 -17.64 -4.93 -15.96
N VAL A 226 -16.77 -5.18 -16.93
CA VAL A 226 -15.92 -4.20 -17.59
C VAL A 226 -15.99 -4.46 -19.09
N ASP A 227 -16.40 -3.43 -19.83
CA ASP A 227 -16.41 -3.40 -21.30
C ASP A 227 -15.55 -2.22 -21.77
N PRO A 228 -14.27 -2.46 -22.13
CA PRO A 228 -13.37 -1.41 -22.59
C PRO A 228 -13.86 -0.74 -23.87
N GLU A 229 -13.48 0.52 -24.07
CA GLU A 229 -13.71 1.18 -25.35
C GLU A 229 -13.00 0.45 -26.50
N PRO A 230 -13.54 0.47 -27.73
CA PRO A 230 -12.93 -0.20 -28.88
C PRO A 230 -11.49 0.24 -29.19
N ALA A 231 -11.11 1.46 -28.79
CA ALA A 231 -9.75 1.98 -28.95
C ALA A 231 -8.73 1.29 -28.00
N PHE A 232 -9.21 0.61 -26.95
CA PHE A 232 -8.39 -0.05 -25.95
C PHE A 232 -8.88 -1.50 -25.68
N PRO A 233 -8.87 -2.39 -26.69
CA PRO A 233 -9.45 -3.74 -26.60
C PRO A 233 -8.66 -4.66 -25.66
N GLY A 234 -9.19 -5.87 -25.38
CA GLY A 234 -8.46 -6.93 -24.68
C GLY A 234 -8.57 -6.91 -23.15
N GLY A 235 -9.52 -6.16 -22.60
CA GLY A 235 -9.73 -5.99 -21.15
C GLY A 235 -11.12 -6.33 -20.67
N LYS A 236 -11.94 -7.03 -21.45
CA LYS A 236 -13.27 -7.45 -21.02
C LYS A 236 -13.18 -8.32 -19.78
N LEU A 237 -14.00 -8.00 -18.79
CA LEU A 237 -14.10 -8.72 -17.53
C LEU A 237 -15.58 -8.88 -17.17
N VAL A 238 -16.00 -10.10 -16.87
CA VAL A 238 -17.30 -10.39 -16.25
C VAL A 238 -17.04 -11.37 -15.12
N GLY A 239 -17.62 -11.14 -13.95
CA GLY A 239 -17.46 -12.05 -12.83
C GLY A 239 -18.61 -11.98 -11.85
N VAL A 240 -18.94 -13.13 -11.26
CA VAL A 240 -19.86 -13.28 -10.13
C VAL A 240 -19.06 -13.94 -9.01
N PHE A 241 -19.03 -13.29 -7.86
CA PHE A 241 -18.25 -13.70 -6.69
C PHE A 241 -19.16 -13.81 -5.46
N ASP A 242 -19.10 -14.93 -4.76
CA ASP A 242 -19.68 -15.06 -3.43
C ASP A 242 -18.70 -14.49 -2.41
N THR A 243 -19.09 -13.37 -1.79
CA THR A 243 -18.30 -12.61 -0.84
C THR A 243 -18.45 -13.07 0.61
N LYS A 244 -19.12 -14.21 0.86
CA LYS A 244 -19.08 -14.84 2.19
C LYS A 244 -17.65 -15.07 2.61
N ALA A 245 -17.32 -14.56 3.80
CA ALA A 245 -15.97 -14.64 4.35
C ALA A 245 -15.48 -16.08 4.45
N ARG A 246 -14.33 -16.34 3.82
CA ARG A 246 -13.60 -17.61 3.95
C ARG A 246 -12.22 -17.37 4.55
N THR A 247 -11.76 -18.34 5.33
CA THR A 247 -10.40 -18.36 5.88
C THR A 247 -9.41 -19.06 4.96
N GLN A 248 -9.89 -19.90 4.04
CA GLN A 248 -9.08 -20.65 3.09
C GLN A 248 -9.29 -20.14 1.66
N PRO A 249 -8.23 -20.17 0.83
CA PRO A 249 -8.33 -19.77 -0.57
C PRO A 249 -9.18 -20.73 -1.41
N PRO A 250 -9.50 -20.35 -2.66
CA PRO A 250 -10.07 -21.26 -3.64
C PRO A 250 -9.20 -22.51 -3.88
N GLU A 251 -9.84 -23.60 -4.34
CA GLU A 251 -9.13 -24.82 -4.75
C GLU A 251 -8.13 -24.50 -5.87
N GLY A 252 -6.90 -25.02 -5.75
CA GLY A 252 -5.81 -24.79 -6.72
C GLY A 252 -4.90 -23.60 -6.40
N SER A 253 -5.20 -22.81 -5.37
CA SER A 253 -4.30 -21.78 -4.83
C SER A 253 -2.99 -22.38 -4.33
N VAL A 254 -1.87 -21.70 -4.56
CA VAL A 254 -0.59 -22.08 -3.94
C VAL A 254 -0.46 -21.59 -2.49
N TRP A 255 -1.29 -20.63 -2.09
CA TRP A 255 -1.31 -20.08 -0.72
C TRP A 255 -2.12 -20.96 0.22
N THR A 256 -1.71 -21.01 1.48
CA THR A 256 -2.40 -21.75 2.54
C THR A 256 -3.49 -20.92 3.22
N ASP A 257 -3.24 -19.63 3.37
CA ASP A 257 -4.07 -18.67 4.11
C ASP A 257 -3.77 -17.23 3.67
N LEU A 258 -4.44 -16.26 4.30
CA LEU A 258 -4.25 -14.84 4.00
C LEU A 258 -2.87 -14.31 4.38
N ASP A 259 -2.24 -14.87 5.43
CA ASP A 259 -0.92 -14.43 5.89
C ASP A 259 0.15 -14.83 4.86
N ALA A 260 0.06 -16.03 4.31
CA ALA A 260 0.98 -16.53 3.28
C ALA A 260 0.96 -15.71 1.98
N LEU A 261 -0.20 -15.12 1.61
CA LEU A 261 -0.30 -14.23 0.44
C LEU A 261 -0.08 -12.75 0.77
N HIS A 262 0.03 -12.40 2.06
CA HIS A 262 0.11 -11.02 2.51
C HIS A 262 1.34 -10.33 1.93
N GLU A 263 2.53 -10.86 2.17
CA GLU A 263 3.74 -10.31 1.59
C GLU A 263 3.62 -10.28 0.05
N PRO A 264 3.41 -11.40 -0.67
CA PRO A 264 3.40 -11.45 -2.14
C PRO A 264 2.40 -10.53 -2.86
N LEU A 265 1.18 -10.36 -2.32
CA LEU A 265 0.09 -9.70 -3.05
C LEU A 265 -0.48 -8.46 -2.35
N VAL A 266 -0.25 -8.29 -1.05
CA VAL A 266 -0.86 -7.24 -0.24
C VAL A 266 0.17 -6.19 0.20
N GLU A 267 1.39 -6.59 0.62
CA GLU A 267 2.47 -5.66 1.05
C GLU A 267 3.20 -4.98 -0.13
N CYS A 268 2.47 -4.76 -1.22
CA CYS A 268 2.96 -4.09 -2.40
C CYS A 268 2.51 -2.60 -2.33
N TYR A 269 3.23 -1.77 -1.57
CA TYR A 269 2.85 -0.36 -1.30
C TYR A 269 3.26 0.60 -2.42
N ASP A 270 4.25 0.24 -3.21
CA ASP A 270 4.76 1.07 -4.30
C ASP A 270 4.17 0.67 -5.65
N ALA A 271 3.76 1.66 -6.43
CA ALA A 271 3.51 1.53 -7.86
C ALA A 271 4.67 2.15 -8.64
N PHE A 272 5.20 1.41 -9.61
CA PHE A 272 6.36 1.82 -10.40
C PHE A 272 5.99 2.32 -11.78
N GLY A 273 6.73 3.34 -12.21
CA GLY A 273 6.80 3.85 -13.57
C GLY A 273 8.22 3.85 -14.08
N VAL A 274 8.42 3.70 -15.39
CA VAL A 274 9.76 3.83 -15.97
C VAL A 274 9.73 4.82 -17.12
N ALA A 275 10.53 5.88 -17.00
CA ALA A 275 10.72 6.86 -18.05
C ALA A 275 12.04 7.62 -17.85
N ASP A 276 12.64 8.09 -18.95
CA ASP A 276 13.79 8.99 -18.95
C ASP A 276 15.02 8.50 -18.15
N GLY A 277 15.18 7.18 -18.01
CA GLY A 277 16.27 6.57 -17.23
C GLY A 277 16.04 6.59 -15.71
N PHE A 278 14.80 6.83 -15.28
CA PHE A 278 14.37 6.79 -13.88
C PHE A 278 13.29 5.74 -13.67
N VAL A 279 13.25 5.20 -12.45
CA VAL A 279 12.05 4.57 -11.89
C VAL A 279 11.32 5.60 -11.05
N TYR A 280 10.07 5.86 -11.41
CA TYR A 280 9.12 6.66 -10.63
C TYR A 280 8.43 5.75 -9.62
N VAL A 281 8.31 6.22 -8.39
CA VAL A 281 7.81 5.45 -7.24
C VAL A 281 6.65 6.23 -6.61
N LEU A 282 5.44 5.73 -6.85
CA LEU A 282 4.23 6.21 -6.21
C LEU A 282 3.89 5.30 -5.03
N THR A 283 4.15 5.79 -3.82
CA THR A 283 3.82 5.05 -2.59
C THR A 283 2.41 5.38 -2.15
N ILE A 284 1.67 4.32 -1.82
CA ILE A 284 0.28 4.41 -1.41
C ILE A 284 0.21 4.06 0.08
N ASP A 285 0.02 5.07 0.93
CA ASP A 285 -0.31 4.82 2.34
C ASP A 285 -1.79 4.42 2.41
N ARG A 286 -2.08 3.31 3.07
CA ARG A 286 -3.43 2.78 3.17
C ARG A 286 -3.74 2.27 4.56
N ALA A 287 -5.02 2.28 4.90
CA ALA A 287 -5.54 1.52 6.03
C ALA A 287 -5.28 0.01 5.84
N PRO A 288 -5.37 -0.80 6.91
CA PRO A 288 -5.27 -2.25 6.80
C PRO A 288 -6.19 -2.79 5.71
N TRP A 289 -5.66 -3.70 4.87
CA TRP A 289 -6.48 -4.38 3.88
C TRP A 289 -7.34 -5.39 4.62
N ASN A 290 -8.62 -5.06 4.82
CA ASN A 290 -9.64 -5.96 5.39
C ASN A 290 -10.05 -7.03 4.36
N ALA A 291 -9.07 -7.65 3.70
CA ALA A 291 -9.26 -8.63 2.66
C ALA A 291 -9.73 -9.96 3.23
N ARG A 292 -10.62 -10.62 2.50
CA ARG A 292 -11.12 -11.96 2.82
C ARG A 292 -11.15 -12.78 1.55
N PHE A 293 -10.92 -14.09 1.65
CA PHE A 293 -11.15 -14.94 0.49
C PHE A 293 -12.63 -14.92 0.10
N ALA A 294 -12.86 -14.80 -1.20
CA ALA A 294 -14.16 -14.90 -1.82
C ALA A 294 -14.18 -16.10 -2.77
N THR A 295 -15.37 -16.63 -3.04
CA THR A 295 -15.52 -17.77 -3.95
C THR A 295 -15.89 -17.26 -5.34
N PRO A 296 -15.08 -17.52 -6.38
CA PRO A 296 -15.50 -17.26 -7.74
C PRO A 296 -16.63 -18.22 -8.14
N VAL A 297 -17.81 -17.70 -8.46
CA VAL A 297 -18.94 -18.51 -8.95
C VAL A 297 -18.80 -18.74 -10.45
N GLN A 298 -18.56 -17.66 -11.18
CA GLN A 298 -18.28 -17.68 -12.62
C GLN A 298 -17.51 -16.42 -12.98
N TRP A 299 -16.52 -16.52 -13.87
CA TRP A 299 -15.80 -15.35 -14.34
C TRP A 299 -15.17 -15.58 -15.71
N TYR A 300 -14.94 -14.49 -16.40
CA TYR A 300 -14.22 -14.38 -17.66
C TYR A 300 -13.33 -13.15 -17.59
N CYS A 301 -12.04 -13.31 -17.88
CA CYS A 301 -11.09 -12.21 -17.91
C CYS A 301 -10.26 -12.32 -19.20
N GLU A 302 -10.60 -11.50 -20.19
CA GLU A 302 -10.01 -11.54 -21.54
C GLU A 302 -8.49 -11.46 -21.49
N TYR A 303 -7.93 -10.52 -20.71
CA TYR A 303 -6.49 -10.31 -20.64
C TYR A 303 -5.69 -11.54 -20.15
N LEU A 304 -6.26 -12.32 -19.22
CA LEU A 304 -5.61 -13.49 -18.63
C LEU A 304 -6.07 -14.83 -19.22
N GLN A 305 -7.13 -14.84 -20.03
CA GLN A 305 -7.66 -16.08 -20.64
C GLN A 305 -7.44 -16.13 -22.16
N GLU A 306 -7.30 -14.98 -22.82
CA GLU A 306 -7.09 -14.87 -24.27
C GLU A 306 -5.93 -13.93 -24.63
N GLY A 307 -5.51 -13.08 -23.69
CA GLY A 307 -4.47 -12.07 -23.88
C GLY A 307 -3.03 -12.59 -23.83
N PRO A 308 -2.04 -11.67 -23.74
CA PRO A 308 -0.61 -12.00 -23.87
C PRO A 308 -0.09 -12.90 -22.73
N LEU A 309 -0.75 -12.87 -21.57
CA LEU A 309 -0.41 -13.68 -20.41
C LEU A 309 -1.20 -14.98 -20.32
N ALA A 310 -2.18 -15.21 -21.21
CA ALA A 310 -3.06 -16.37 -21.12
C ALA A 310 -2.36 -17.74 -21.10
N PRO A 311 -1.31 -17.99 -21.90
CA PRO A 311 -0.62 -19.27 -21.83
C PRO A 311 0.07 -19.47 -20.48
N GLY A 312 -0.44 -20.41 -19.68
CA GLY A 312 0.07 -20.72 -18.34
C GLY A 312 -0.54 -19.87 -17.21
N ALA A 313 -1.41 -18.90 -17.53
CA ALA A 313 -2.18 -18.19 -16.52
C ALA A 313 -3.20 -19.13 -15.86
N ARG A 314 -3.23 -19.12 -14.53
CA ARG A 314 -4.21 -19.85 -13.73
C ARG A 314 -4.76 -18.94 -12.65
N LEU A 315 -6.06 -19.07 -12.37
CA LEU A 315 -6.62 -18.43 -11.20
C LEU A 315 -5.95 -19.05 -9.96
N ASP A 316 -5.50 -18.19 -9.07
CA ASP A 316 -4.81 -18.60 -7.86
C ASP A 316 -5.63 -18.24 -6.62
N SER A 317 -6.07 -16.99 -6.50
CA SER A 317 -6.93 -16.58 -5.38
C SER A 317 -7.88 -15.47 -5.76
N VAL A 318 -8.99 -15.35 -5.02
CA VAL A 318 -9.91 -14.22 -5.12
C VAL A 318 -10.10 -13.61 -3.74
N LEU A 319 -9.88 -12.31 -3.64
CA LEU A 319 -10.06 -11.55 -2.41
C LEU A 319 -11.18 -10.54 -2.60
N HIS A 320 -12.02 -10.41 -1.57
CA HIS A 320 -12.97 -9.32 -1.43
C HIS A 320 -12.47 -8.36 -0.37
N LEU A 321 -12.52 -7.07 -0.67
CA LEU A 321 -12.09 -5.99 0.21
C LEU A 321 -13.23 -5.00 0.39
N ASN A 322 -13.42 -4.54 1.63
CA ASN A 322 -14.37 -3.48 1.96
C ASN A 322 -13.65 -2.38 2.73
N GLU A 323 -14.02 -1.14 2.42
CA GLU A 323 -13.61 0.08 3.13
C GLU A 323 -12.08 0.15 3.37
N CYS A 324 -11.37 0.67 2.37
CA CYS A 324 -9.94 0.96 2.49
C CYS A 324 -9.66 2.42 2.11
N ALA A 325 -9.39 3.25 3.11
CA ALA A 325 -8.87 4.58 2.87
C ALA A 325 -7.41 4.49 2.40
N TYR A 326 -7.04 5.27 1.39
CA TYR A 326 -5.65 5.44 1.02
C TYR A 326 -5.34 6.83 0.49
N GLN A 327 -4.05 7.17 0.56
CA GLN A 327 -3.48 8.42 0.10
C GLN A 327 -2.17 8.15 -0.63
N TRP A 328 -1.90 8.96 -1.63
CA TRP A 328 -0.62 8.96 -2.33
C TRP A 328 0.37 9.86 -1.61
N ARG A 329 1.56 9.33 -1.36
CA ARG A 329 2.72 10.14 -0.97
C ARG A 329 3.17 11.01 -2.14
N PRO A 330 3.98 12.07 -1.90
CA PRO A 330 4.67 12.77 -2.97
C PRO A 330 5.34 11.77 -3.91
N LEU A 331 5.16 11.95 -5.21
CA LEU A 331 5.80 11.08 -6.18
C LEU A 331 7.31 11.24 -6.09
N ARG A 332 8.00 10.12 -6.03
CA ARG A 332 9.46 10.07 -5.98
C ARG A 332 10.02 9.48 -7.27
N ARG A 333 11.28 9.73 -7.57
CA ARG A 333 12.02 9.03 -8.61
C ARG A 333 13.42 8.71 -8.15
N GLU A 334 13.99 7.62 -8.65
CA GLU A 334 15.40 7.31 -8.50
C GLU A 334 15.98 6.72 -9.77
N ARG A 335 17.30 6.80 -9.93
CA ARG A 335 18.00 6.11 -11.02
C ARG A 335 18.10 4.63 -10.69
N TYR A 336 17.88 3.79 -11.70
CA TYR A 336 18.11 2.35 -11.59
C TYR A 336 19.56 1.99 -11.95
N ALA A 337 20.02 0.82 -11.49
CA ALA A 337 21.32 0.29 -11.87
C ALA A 337 21.34 0.02 -13.39
N ARG A 338 22.37 0.52 -14.08
CA ARG A 338 22.52 0.31 -15.53
C ARG A 338 22.94 -1.10 -15.88
#